data_AF-A0A382IQI1-F1
#
_entry.id   AF-A0A382IQI1-F1
#
_cell.length_a   1.000
_cell.length_b   1.000
_cell.length_c   1.000
_cell.angle_alpha   90.00
_cell.angle_beta   90.00
_cell.angle_gamma   90.00
#
_symmetry.space_group_name_H-M   'P 1'
#
loop_
_entity.id
_entity.type
_entity.pdbx_description
1 polymer ?
#
loop_
_entity_poly.entity_id
_entity_poly.type
_entity_poly.pdbx_seq_one_letter_code
_entity_poly.pdbx_strand_id
1 'polypeptide(L)'
;RIHFISALNGTGVGGLYRSIHAAYNSARKKLTTNRLTQVLQDAVADHAPPMVNGRRIKLRYAHAGGKNPPTIVIHGKQSEKLPNHYSRYLEKTFRKNLKLVGTPVRIELRNDDNPYVKGEEHLTNQQIARKRKIKKNRKFLKR
;
A
#
# COMPACT_ATOMS: atom_id res chain seq x y z
N ARG A 1 23.86 2.27 -3.30
CA ARG A 1 25.30 2.08 -3.66
C ARG A 1 26.10 2.87 -2.64
N ILE A 2 27.20 2.30 -2.18
CA ILE A 2 28.13 2.98 -1.28
C ILE A 2 29.25 3.52 -2.17
N HIS A 3 29.64 4.78 -1.95
CA HIS A 3 30.77 5.41 -2.64
C HIS A 3 31.85 5.70 -1.62
N PHE A 4 33.09 5.37 -1.95
CA PHE A 4 34.27 5.74 -1.18
C PHE A 4 34.93 6.93 -1.87
N ILE A 5 35.09 8.05 -1.17
CA ILE A 5 35.56 9.31 -1.75
C ILE A 5 36.66 9.93 -0.91
N SER A 6 37.53 10.71 -1.56
CA SER A 6 38.43 11.66 -0.91
C SER A 6 38.16 13.05 -1.50
N ALA A 7 37.65 13.96 -0.67
CA ALA A 7 37.36 15.33 -1.10
C ALA A 7 38.64 16.11 -1.39
N LEU A 8 39.70 15.90 -0.60
CA LEU A 8 41.00 16.57 -0.78
C LEU A 8 41.67 16.18 -2.09
N ASN A 9 41.65 14.88 -2.44
CA ASN A 9 42.33 14.36 -3.61
C ASN A 9 41.42 14.29 -4.86
N GLY A 10 40.16 14.74 -4.75
CA GLY A 10 39.16 14.67 -5.83
C GLY A 10 38.74 13.25 -6.24
N THR A 11 39.19 12.22 -5.53
CA THR A 11 39.00 10.80 -5.92
C THR A 11 37.56 10.37 -5.64
N GLY A 12 36.89 9.79 -6.65
CA GLY A 12 35.54 9.25 -6.52
C GLY A 12 34.39 10.28 -6.55
N VAL A 13 34.69 11.58 -6.60
CA VAL A 13 33.68 12.65 -6.58
C VAL A 13 32.82 12.67 -7.84
N GLY A 14 33.40 12.39 -9.02
CA GLY A 14 32.63 12.37 -10.28
C GLY A 14 31.51 11.31 -10.31
N GLY A 15 31.73 10.15 -9.69
CA GLY A 15 30.74 9.07 -9.61
C GLY A 15 29.53 9.39 -8.71
N LEU A 16 29.71 10.33 -7.79
CA LEU A 16 28.68 10.80 -6.87
C LEU A 16 27.54 11.48 -7.63
N TYR A 17 27.85 12.41 -8.54
CA TYR A 17 26.85 13.16 -9.31
C TYR A 17 25.93 12.25 -10.10
N ARG A 18 26.47 11.23 -10.76
CA ARG A 18 25.66 10.23 -11.48
C ARG A 18 24.66 9.54 -10.56
N SER A 19 25.06 9.25 -9.34
CA SER A 19 24.19 8.58 -8.35
C SER A 19 23.14 9.52 -7.77
N ILE A 20 23.48 10.80 -7.57
CA ILE A 20 22.53 11.86 -7.18
C ILE A 20 21.45 12.00 -8.25
N HIS A 21 21.82 12.13 -9.53
CA HIS A 21 20.86 12.24 -10.62
C HIS A 21 19.99 10.99 -10.75
N ALA A 22 20.55 9.80 -10.58
CA ALA A 22 19.77 8.55 -10.59
C ALA A 22 18.76 8.48 -9.43
N ALA A 23 19.15 8.92 -8.24
CA ALA A 23 18.26 8.98 -7.08
C ALA A 23 17.13 10.00 -7.28
N TYR A 24 17.47 11.18 -7.80
CA TYR A 24 16.50 12.22 -8.11
C TYR A 24 15.49 11.80 -9.19
N ASN A 25 15.97 11.17 -10.26
CA ASN A 25 15.11 10.64 -11.33
C ASN A 25 14.18 9.53 -10.82
N SER A 26 14.65 8.71 -9.88
CA SER A 26 13.82 7.70 -9.22
C SER A 26 12.74 8.34 -8.34
N ALA A 27 13.11 9.34 -7.54
CA ALA A 27 12.18 10.09 -6.70
C ALA A 27 11.12 10.83 -7.53
N ARG A 28 11.46 11.41 -8.68
CA ARG A 28 10.49 12.16 -9.50
C ARG A 28 9.79 11.35 -10.58
N LYS A 29 10.02 10.04 -10.64
CA LYS A 29 9.48 9.16 -11.68
C LYS A 29 7.95 9.21 -11.70
N LYS A 30 7.36 9.41 -12.88
CA LYS A 30 5.91 9.32 -13.07
C LYS A 30 5.50 7.85 -13.04
N LEU A 31 4.67 7.48 -12.06
CA LEU A 31 4.16 6.12 -11.88
C LEU A 31 2.69 6.08 -12.31
N THR A 32 2.37 5.26 -13.31
CA THR A 32 0.99 5.10 -13.79
C THR A 32 0.24 4.07 -12.94
N THR A 33 -1.04 4.34 -12.66
CA THR A 33 -1.91 3.45 -11.88
C THR A 33 -1.97 2.04 -12.47
N ASN A 34 -2.00 1.91 -13.80
CA ASN A 34 -1.99 0.62 -14.47
C ASN A 34 -0.72 -0.19 -14.13
N ARG A 35 0.45 0.43 -14.27
CA ARG A 35 1.72 -0.25 -13.97
C ARG A 35 1.83 -0.64 -12.50
N LEU A 36 1.38 0.22 -11.59
CA LEU A 36 1.36 -0.09 -10.16
C LEU A 36 0.42 -1.24 -9.82
N THR A 37 -0.75 -1.27 -10.44
CA THR A 37 -1.76 -2.31 -10.21
C THR A 37 -1.31 -3.66 -10.76
N GLN A 38 -0.66 -3.69 -11.93
CA GLN A 38 -0.05 -4.92 -12.46
C GLN A 38 1.00 -5.48 -11.49
N VAL A 39 1.96 -4.64 -11.07
CA VAL A 39 3.00 -5.08 -10.12
C VAL A 39 2.40 -5.58 -8.80
N LEU A 40 1.31 -4.98 -8.33
CA LEU A 40 0.59 -5.44 -7.15
C LEU A 40 -0.02 -6.84 -7.36
N GLN A 41 -0.66 -7.06 -8.50
CA GLN A 41 -1.30 -8.33 -8.83
C GLN A 41 -0.26 -9.45 -8.95
N ASP A 42 0.85 -9.18 -9.63
CA ASP A 42 1.97 -10.12 -9.77
C ASP A 42 2.53 -10.47 -8.37
N ALA A 43 2.76 -9.46 -7.53
CA ALA A 43 3.25 -9.67 -6.17
C ALA A 43 2.30 -10.52 -5.31
N VAL A 44 0.99 -10.29 -5.42
CA VAL A 44 -0.04 -11.04 -4.69
C VAL A 44 -0.17 -12.48 -5.22
N ALA A 45 0.05 -12.70 -6.52
CA ALA A 45 0.06 -14.02 -7.12
C ALA A 45 1.29 -14.83 -6.67
N ASP A 46 2.46 -14.21 -6.64
CA ASP A 46 3.71 -14.82 -6.17
C ASP A 46 3.66 -15.14 -4.67
N HIS A 47 3.16 -14.22 -3.86
CA HIS A 47 3.05 -14.38 -2.41
C HIS A 47 1.71 -13.84 -1.92
N ALA A 48 0.80 -14.76 -1.57
CA ALA A 48 -0.54 -14.39 -1.15
C ALA A 48 -0.56 -13.67 0.22
N PRO A 49 -1.44 -12.66 0.41
CA PRO A 49 -1.64 -12.03 1.71
C PRO A 49 -2.11 -13.03 2.79
N PRO A 50 -1.69 -12.84 4.04
CA PRO A 50 -2.15 -13.66 5.15
C PRO A 50 -3.66 -13.53 5.36
N MET A 51 -4.26 -14.56 5.96
CA MET A 51 -5.65 -14.54 6.37
C MET A 51 -5.78 -13.94 7.77
N VAL A 52 -6.77 -13.09 7.96
CA VAL A 52 -7.08 -12.47 9.26
C VAL A 52 -8.54 -12.75 9.58
N ASN A 53 -8.82 -13.33 10.75
CA ASN A 53 -10.16 -13.70 11.21
C ASN A 53 -10.92 -14.57 10.19
N GLY A 54 -10.24 -15.57 9.62
CA GLY A 54 -10.84 -16.52 8.66
C GLY A 54 -11.13 -15.95 7.27
N ARG A 55 -10.72 -14.71 6.98
CA ARG A 55 -10.88 -14.09 5.65
C ARG A 55 -9.52 -13.62 5.12
N ARG A 56 -9.30 -13.80 3.81
CA ARG A 56 -8.09 -13.32 3.15
C ARG A 56 -8.21 -11.82 2.86
N ILE A 57 -7.15 -11.08 3.11
CA ILE A 57 -7.05 -9.67 2.75
C ILE A 57 -7.04 -9.55 1.23
N LYS A 58 -7.88 -8.67 0.67
CA LYS A 58 -8.00 -8.49 -0.78
C LYS A 58 -7.49 -7.13 -1.19
N LEU A 59 -6.29 -7.08 -1.78
CA LEU A 59 -5.73 -5.87 -2.39
C LEU A 59 -6.26 -5.77 -3.83
N ARG A 60 -6.83 -4.62 -4.20
CA ARG A 60 -7.59 -4.47 -5.46
C ARG A 60 -6.80 -3.71 -6.53
N TYR A 61 -6.30 -2.54 -6.17
CA TYR A 61 -5.53 -1.69 -7.09
C TYR A 61 -4.59 -0.77 -6.30
N ALA A 62 -3.61 -0.22 -7.01
CA ALA A 62 -2.64 0.71 -6.46
C ALA A 62 -2.50 1.95 -7.34
N HIS A 63 -2.36 3.11 -6.72
CA HIS A 63 -2.11 4.37 -7.41
C HIS A 63 -0.99 5.16 -6.73
N ALA A 64 -0.44 6.16 -7.43
CA ALA A 64 0.59 7.03 -6.88
C ALA A 64 -0.07 8.09 -5.98
N GLY A 65 0.22 8.08 -4.69
CA GLY A 65 -0.23 9.09 -3.73
C GLY A 65 0.73 10.27 -3.57
N GLY A 66 2.01 10.07 -3.90
CA GLY A 66 3.05 11.09 -3.75
C GLY A 66 4.29 10.77 -4.60
N LYS A 67 5.07 11.80 -4.92
CA LYS A 67 6.26 11.66 -5.78
C LYS A 67 7.56 11.58 -4.99
N ASN A 68 7.85 12.53 -4.10
CA ASN A 68 9.14 12.57 -3.38
C ASN A 68 8.91 12.58 -1.85
N PRO A 69 8.98 11.43 -1.15
CA PRO A 69 9.30 10.08 -1.67
C PRO A 69 8.12 9.45 -2.45
N PRO A 70 8.37 8.45 -3.32
CA PRO A 70 7.32 7.75 -4.04
C PRO A 70 6.39 7.03 -3.05
N THR A 71 5.17 7.53 -2.94
CA THR A 71 4.13 6.95 -2.09
C THR A 71 3.15 6.21 -2.98
N ILE A 72 2.97 4.93 -2.70
CA ILE A 72 2.03 4.05 -3.38
C ILE A 72 0.87 3.78 -2.41
N VAL A 73 -0.32 4.19 -2.83
CA VAL A 73 -1.55 3.97 -2.06
C VAL A 73 -2.23 2.74 -2.62
N ILE A 74 -2.44 1.74 -1.77
CA ILE A 74 -3.05 0.46 -2.13
C ILE A 74 -4.45 0.41 -1.52
N HIS A 75 -5.44 0.20 -2.37
CA HIS A 75 -6.82 0.04 -1.97
C HIS A 75 -7.19 -1.42 -1.87
N GLY A 76 -7.95 -1.77 -0.84
CA GLY A 76 -8.36 -3.14 -0.62
C GLY A 76 -9.42 -3.31 0.45
N LYS A 77 -9.78 -4.56 0.70
CA LYS A 77 -10.63 -4.97 1.82
C LYS A 77 -9.75 -5.53 2.92
N GLN A 78 -9.99 -5.05 4.15
CA GLN A 78 -9.20 -5.38 5.34
C GLN A 78 -7.72 -5.00 5.21
N SER A 79 -7.41 -4.00 4.38
CA SER A 79 -6.04 -3.55 4.12
C SER A 79 -5.37 -3.00 5.38
N GLU A 80 -6.11 -2.38 6.31
CA GLU A 80 -5.61 -1.95 7.63
C GLU A 80 -5.09 -3.10 8.50
N LYS A 81 -5.58 -4.34 8.28
CA LYS A 81 -5.17 -5.52 9.05
C LYS A 81 -3.95 -6.22 8.45
N LEU A 82 -3.37 -5.65 7.40
CA LEU A 82 -2.20 -6.21 6.75
C LEU A 82 -0.99 -6.11 7.68
N PRO A 83 -0.32 -7.22 8.01
CA PRO A 83 0.84 -7.18 8.87
C PRO A 83 2.00 -6.38 8.26
N ASN A 84 2.80 -5.77 9.12
CA ASN A 84 3.95 -4.95 8.72
C ASN A 84 4.97 -5.71 7.85
N HIS A 85 5.16 -7.02 8.09
CA HIS A 85 6.07 -7.83 7.27
C HIS A 85 5.63 -7.91 5.81
N TYR A 86 4.32 -8.00 5.55
CA TYR A 86 3.78 -8.06 4.20
C TYR A 86 3.83 -6.68 3.53
N SER A 87 3.62 -5.60 4.28
CA SER A 87 3.86 -4.24 3.78
C SER A 87 5.32 -4.05 3.32
N ARG A 88 6.30 -4.51 4.11
CA ARG A 88 7.72 -4.50 3.71
C ARG A 88 8.02 -5.36 2.48
N TYR A 89 7.34 -6.50 2.35
CA TYR A 89 7.44 -7.33 1.15
C TYR A 89 6.97 -6.54 -0.09
N LEU A 90 5.78 -5.94 -0.04
CA LEU A 90 5.27 -5.11 -1.13
C LEU A 90 6.21 -3.95 -1.44
N GLU A 91 6.76 -3.28 -0.42
CA GLU A 91 7.70 -2.17 -0.59
C GLU A 91 8.92 -2.60 -1.42
N LYS A 92 9.52 -3.72 -1.02
CA LYS A 92 10.67 -4.31 -1.72
C LYS A 92 10.31 -4.71 -3.16
N THR A 93 9.14 -5.29 -3.35
CA THR A 93 8.66 -5.74 -4.68
C THR A 93 8.42 -4.56 -5.61
N PHE A 94 7.76 -3.49 -5.15
CA PHE A 94 7.61 -2.26 -5.92
C PHE A 94 8.95 -1.61 -6.23
N ARG A 95 9.85 -1.50 -5.24
CA ARG A 95 11.19 -0.93 -5.44
C ARG A 95 11.97 -1.67 -6.53
N LYS A 96 11.92 -3.00 -6.52
CA LYS A 96 12.59 -3.87 -7.51
C LYS A 96 11.97 -3.71 -8.90
N ASN A 97 10.65 -3.86 -9.02
CA ASN A 97 9.95 -3.83 -10.32
C ASN A 97 9.95 -2.46 -10.99
N LEU A 98 9.90 -1.38 -10.21
CA LEU A 98 9.95 -0.01 -10.71
C LEU A 98 11.36 0.51 -10.94
N LYS A 99 12.39 -0.28 -10.58
CA LYS A 99 13.82 0.04 -10.65
C LYS A 99 14.14 1.36 -9.94
N LEU A 100 13.55 1.59 -8.78
CA LEU A 100 13.76 2.79 -7.98
C LEU A 100 15.05 2.66 -7.18
N VAL A 101 15.92 3.66 -7.28
CA VAL A 101 17.23 3.68 -6.62
C VAL A 101 17.35 4.96 -5.81
N GLY A 102 17.92 4.87 -4.60
CA GLY A 102 18.22 6.06 -3.78
C GLY A 102 17.00 6.74 -3.14
N THR A 103 15.79 6.19 -3.28
CA THR A 103 14.59 6.70 -2.62
C THR A 103 13.81 5.56 -1.97
N PRO A 104 13.38 5.70 -0.70
CA PRO A 104 12.47 4.74 -0.08
C PRO A 104 11.10 4.80 -0.76
N VAL A 105 10.42 3.65 -0.83
CA VAL A 105 9.03 3.58 -1.29
C VAL A 105 8.15 3.59 -0.06
N ARG A 106 7.16 4.48 0.00
CA ARG A 106 6.16 4.47 1.07
C ARG A 106 4.92 3.73 0.60
N ILE A 107 4.40 2.84 1.44
CA ILE A 107 3.13 2.17 1.20
C ILE A 107 2.10 2.69 2.18
N GLU A 108 1.02 3.19 1.62
CA GLU A 108 -0.17 3.57 2.38
C GLU A 108 -1.29 2.60 2.03
N LEU A 109 -1.92 2.04 3.06
CA LEU A 109 -3.03 1.11 2.91
C LEU A 109 -4.32 1.87 3.17
N ARG A 110 -5.21 1.88 2.19
CA ARG A 110 -6.56 2.44 2.34
C ARG A 110 -7.59 1.33 2.24
N ASN A 111 -8.54 1.37 3.15
CA ASN A 111 -9.65 0.41 3.17
C ASN A 111 -10.80 1.00 2.37
N ASP A 112 -11.48 0.16 1.60
CA ASP A 112 -12.68 0.58 0.89
C ASP A 112 -13.83 0.78 1.90
N ASP A 113 -14.42 1.96 1.93
CA ASP A 113 -15.59 2.29 2.75
C ASP A 113 -16.70 1.23 2.61
N ASN A 114 -17.27 0.80 3.74
CA ASN A 114 -18.40 -0.10 3.75
C ASN A 114 -19.68 0.66 4.15
N PRO A 115 -20.58 0.98 3.20
CA PRO A 115 -21.76 1.81 3.45
C PRO A 115 -22.75 1.18 4.45
N TYR A 116 -22.67 -0.14 4.68
CA TYR A 116 -23.57 -0.85 5.60
C TYR A 116 -23.19 -0.75 7.08
N VAL A 117 -22.01 -0.21 7.40
CA VAL A 117 -21.50 -0.10 8.78
C VAL A 117 -21.58 1.33 9.30
N LYS A 118 -21.97 2.30 8.45
CA LYS A 118 -22.14 3.70 8.85
C LYS A 118 -23.16 3.78 10.00
N GLY A 119 -22.72 4.27 11.16
CA GLY A 119 -23.54 4.35 12.38
C GLY A 119 -23.60 3.05 13.22
N GLU A 120 -22.71 2.08 12.94
CA GLU A 120 -22.49 0.88 13.76
C GLU A 120 -21.06 0.81 14.36
N GLU A 121 -20.24 1.83 14.12
CA GLU A 121 -18.78 1.83 14.41
C GLU A 121 -18.44 1.77 15.92
N HIS A 122 -19.30 2.30 16.78
CA HIS A 122 -19.11 2.31 18.24
C HIS A 122 -19.97 1.28 18.98
N LEU A 123 -20.72 0.45 18.26
CA LEU A 123 -21.60 -0.55 18.87
C LEU A 123 -20.85 -1.86 19.06
N THR A 124 -21.06 -2.50 20.20
CA THR A 124 -20.57 -3.87 20.41
C THR A 124 -21.25 -4.84 19.45
N ASN A 125 -20.61 -5.98 19.17
CA ASN A 125 -21.16 -7.01 18.28
C ASN A 125 -22.59 -7.44 18.68
N GLN A 126 -22.89 -7.50 19.99
CA GLN A 126 -24.23 -7.81 20.50
C GLN A 126 -25.25 -6.70 20.18
N GLN A 127 -24.88 -5.43 20.38
CA GLN A 127 -25.73 -4.28 20.05
C GLN A 127 -26.00 -4.18 18.54
N ILE A 128 -24.99 -4.44 17.71
CA ILE A 128 -25.12 -4.50 16.25
C ILE A 128 -26.10 -5.60 15.84
N ALA A 129 -25.94 -6.82 16.37
CA ALA A 129 -26.82 -7.95 16.07
C ALA A 129 -28.27 -7.66 16.45
N ARG A 130 -28.50 -7.07 17.64
CA ARG A 130 -29.83 -6.68 18.11
C ARG A 130 -30.46 -5.59 17.22
N LYS A 131 -29.72 -4.54 16.89
CA LYS A 131 -30.16 -3.45 15.98
C LYS A 131 -30.55 -3.98 14.60
N ARG A 132 -29.73 -4.86 14.02
CA ARG A 132 -30.00 -5.51 12.73
C ARG A 132 -31.25 -6.41 12.77
N LYS A 133 -31.46 -7.16 13.86
CA LYS A 133 -32.64 -8.00 14.06
C LYS A 133 -33.93 -7.16 14.13
N ILE A 134 -33.93 -6.08 14.91
CA ILE A 134 -35.08 -5.16 15.02
C ILE A 134 -35.41 -4.52 13.66
N LYS A 135 -34.40 -4.03 12.92
CA LYS A 135 -34.59 -3.44 11.59
C LYS A 135 -35.19 -4.45 10.59
N LYS A 136 -34.76 -5.72 10.64
CA LYS A 136 -35.30 -6.80 9.81
C LYS A 136 -36.79 -7.06 10.12
N ASN A 137 -37.14 -7.20 11.39
CA ASN A 137 -38.55 -7.42 11.81
C ASN A 137 -39.45 -6.26 11.40
N ARG A 138 -39.01 -5.01 11.57
CA ARG A 138 -39.79 -3.83 11.18
C ARG A 138 -40.02 -3.73 9.66
N LYS A 139 -39.09 -4.24 8.85
CA LYS A 139 -39.25 -4.29 7.39
C LYS A 139 -40.23 -5.39 6.96
N PHE A 140 -40.26 -6.51 7.70
CA PHE A 140 -41.20 -7.60 7.47
C PHE A 140 -42.64 -7.17 7.76
N LEU A 141 -42.89 -6.47 8.88
CA LEU A 141 -44.21 -5.95 9.27
C LEU A 141 -44.77 -4.84 8.36
N LYS A 142 -43.94 -4.27 7.47
CA LYS A 142 -44.35 -3.23 6.51
C LYS A 142 -44.59 -3.77 5.09
N ARG A 143 -44.40 -5.07 4.89
CA ARG A 143 -44.79 -5.78 3.67
C ARG A 143 -46.12 -6.47 3.92
#